data_AF-A0A258B8Y0-F1
#
_entry.id   AF-A0A258B8Y0-F1
#
_cell.length_a   1.000
_cell.length_b   1.000
_cell.length_c   1.000
_cell.angle_alpha   90.00
_cell.angle_beta   90.00
_cell.angle_gamma   90.00
#
_symmetry.space_group_name_H-M   'P 1'
#
loop_
_entity.id
_entity.type
_entity.pdbx_description
1 polymer ?
#
loop_
_entity_poly.entity_id
_entity_poly.type
_entity_poly.pdbx_seq_one_letter_code
_entity_poly.pdbx_strand_id
1 'polypeptide(L)'
;MPTIRAQVKADLARRGLTREKVLACVVSLLEKTLIRVGNDEYARANQSYGLTTLKDEHVDVTGTTIRFQFRGKSGKAWNLKLSDRRLARVINDCAEIDGQELFKYLHEDGSVRDVTSGDVNQYLREITGGEFTAKDFRTWTGTVLAALALREYAEYDSDAQAKKYVIAAIDSVAKNLGNTPAICRKCYVHPEVVSAYMDGSLIKQINREINITLARKYEHLTPEEILVLAFLKKRLNAG
;
A
#
# COMPACT_ATOMS: atom_id res chain seq x y z
N MET A 1 0.31 -11.09 -1.15
CA MET A 1 0.33 -10.37 0.15
C MET A 1 0.97 -11.19 1.27
N PRO A 2 0.48 -12.38 1.70
CA PRO A 2 1.13 -13.13 2.80
C PRO A 2 2.59 -13.50 2.53
N THR A 3 2.88 -14.04 1.34
CA THR A 3 4.25 -14.36 0.91
C THR A 3 5.16 -13.13 0.92
N ILE A 4 4.67 -12.00 0.42
CA ILE A 4 5.41 -10.73 0.43
C ILE A 4 5.72 -10.30 1.86
N ARG A 5 4.72 -10.29 2.76
CA ARG A 5 4.92 -9.91 4.18
C ARG A 5 5.93 -10.82 4.87
N ALA A 6 5.88 -12.13 4.60
CA ALA A 6 6.84 -13.10 5.15
C ALA A 6 8.27 -12.83 4.65
N GLN A 7 8.45 -12.62 3.35
CA GLN A 7 9.75 -12.34 2.75
C GLN A 7 10.30 -10.99 3.22
N VAL A 8 9.49 -9.93 3.19
CA VAL A 8 9.84 -8.60 3.73
C VAL A 8 10.29 -8.69 5.19
N LYS A 9 9.61 -9.48 6.02
CA LYS A 9 10.02 -9.67 7.42
C LYS A 9 11.38 -10.36 7.54
N ALA A 10 11.67 -11.33 6.68
CA ALA A 10 12.95 -12.02 6.63
C ALA A 10 14.07 -11.07 6.16
N ASP A 11 13.83 -10.31 5.10
CA ASP A 11 14.83 -9.38 4.54
C ASP A 11 15.11 -8.18 5.45
N LEU A 12 14.09 -7.67 6.15
CA LEU A 12 14.28 -6.67 7.21
C LEU A 12 15.15 -7.15 8.38
N ALA A 13 15.30 -8.47 8.56
CA ALA A 13 16.14 -9.05 9.61
C ALA A 13 17.62 -9.18 9.21
N ARG A 14 17.98 -8.89 7.94
CA ARG A 14 19.37 -8.96 7.45
C ARG A 14 20.26 -7.94 8.17
N ARG A 15 21.55 -8.27 8.31
CA ARG A 15 22.59 -7.37 8.85
C ARG A 15 23.01 -6.35 7.78
N GLY A 16 23.47 -5.17 8.23
CA GLY A 16 23.89 -4.08 7.35
C GLY A 16 22.74 -3.47 6.54
N LEU A 17 23.09 -2.63 5.56
CA LEU A 17 22.17 -2.00 4.60
C LEU A 17 22.25 -2.69 3.23
N THR A 18 21.93 -3.99 3.21
CA THR A 18 21.86 -4.75 1.96
C THR A 18 20.71 -4.28 1.07
N ARG A 19 20.83 -4.51 -0.25
CA ARG A 19 19.76 -4.21 -1.22
C ARG A 19 18.41 -4.75 -0.77
N GLU A 20 18.33 -6.02 -0.39
CA GLU A 20 17.08 -6.67 0.00
C GLU A 20 16.47 -6.02 1.24
N LYS A 21 17.28 -5.64 2.22
CA LYS A 21 16.78 -5.02 3.46
C LYS A 21 16.17 -3.65 3.22
N VAL A 22 16.82 -2.83 2.41
CA VAL A 22 16.35 -1.47 2.11
C VAL A 22 15.10 -1.55 1.22
N LEU A 23 15.08 -2.43 0.22
CA LEU A 23 13.89 -2.67 -0.60
C LEU A 23 12.73 -3.24 0.22
N ALA A 24 12.99 -4.14 1.17
CA ALA A 24 11.97 -4.63 2.10
C ALA A 24 11.42 -3.51 2.99
N CYS A 25 12.25 -2.56 3.41
CA CYS A 25 11.82 -1.36 4.12
C CYS A 25 10.90 -0.50 3.26
N VAL A 26 11.30 -0.21 2.01
CA VAL A 26 10.48 0.57 1.07
C VAL A 26 9.13 -0.11 0.77
N VAL A 27 9.13 -1.43 0.55
CA VAL A 27 7.89 -2.20 0.33
C VAL A 27 7.00 -2.20 1.59
N SER A 28 7.59 -2.31 2.78
CA SER A 28 6.81 -2.23 4.02
C SER A 28 6.19 -0.84 4.21
N LEU A 29 6.91 0.23 3.85
CA LEU A 29 6.38 1.60 3.88
C LEU A 29 5.28 1.80 2.84
N LEU A 30 5.44 1.27 1.62
CA LEU A 30 4.42 1.31 0.56
C LEU A 30 3.08 0.77 1.05
N GLU A 31 3.11 -0.39 1.72
CA GLU A 31 1.92 -1.02 2.29
C GLU A 31 1.34 -0.19 3.45
N LYS A 32 2.16 0.25 4.40
CA LYS A 32 1.69 0.89 5.64
C LYS A 32 1.24 2.35 5.47
N THR A 33 1.80 3.06 4.48
CA THR A 33 1.62 4.50 4.34
C THR A 33 0.80 4.89 3.12
N LEU A 34 0.69 3.99 2.13
CA LEU A 34 0.11 4.28 0.82
C LEU A 34 0.82 5.43 0.09
N ILE A 35 2.05 5.78 0.47
CA ILE A 35 2.88 6.67 -0.33
C ILE A 35 3.22 5.96 -1.64
N ARG A 36 3.23 6.69 -2.76
CA ARG A 36 3.63 6.12 -4.06
C ARG A 36 5.13 5.88 -4.06
N VAL A 37 5.59 4.85 -4.76
CA VAL A 37 7.04 4.60 -4.94
C VAL A 37 7.76 5.83 -5.48
N GLY A 38 7.20 6.52 -6.47
CA GLY A 38 7.84 7.69 -7.08
C GLY A 38 8.69 7.31 -8.30
N ASN A 39 9.11 8.31 -9.07
CA ASN A 39 10.09 8.19 -10.15
C ASN A 39 10.82 9.55 -10.22
N ASP A 40 12.13 9.49 -10.31
CA ASP A 40 13.09 10.59 -10.23
C ASP A 40 12.82 11.66 -11.29
N GLU A 41 12.44 11.25 -12.51
CA GLU A 41 12.07 12.15 -13.61
C GLU A 41 10.90 13.07 -13.20
N TYR A 42 9.88 12.52 -12.53
CA TYR A 42 8.73 13.28 -12.07
C TYR A 42 9.04 14.14 -10.84
N ALA A 43 9.95 13.70 -9.98
CA ALA A 43 10.27 14.37 -8.73
C ALA A 43 11.03 15.69 -8.96
N ARG A 44 12.03 15.68 -9.85
CA ARG A 44 12.85 16.87 -10.15
C ARG A 44 12.05 17.95 -10.86
N ALA A 45 11.21 17.57 -11.83
CA ALA A 45 10.43 18.52 -12.63
C ALA A 45 9.29 19.18 -11.84
N ASN A 46 8.71 18.50 -10.85
CA ASN A 46 7.47 18.94 -10.20
C ASN A 46 7.58 19.15 -8.68
N GLN A 47 8.80 19.07 -8.11
CA GLN A 47 9.04 19.07 -6.67
C GLN A 47 8.06 18.16 -5.91
N SER A 48 7.84 16.97 -6.46
CA SER A 48 6.82 16.01 -6.03
C SER A 48 7.45 14.66 -5.74
N TYR A 49 7.49 14.25 -4.49
CA TYR A 49 8.25 13.09 -4.03
C TYR A 49 7.38 11.83 -3.86
N GLY A 50 8.01 10.67 -4.01
CA GLY A 50 7.51 9.36 -3.61
C GLY A 50 8.57 8.67 -2.75
N LEU A 51 8.30 7.45 -2.28
CA LEU A 51 9.21 6.72 -1.38
C LEU A 51 10.67 6.72 -1.86
N THR A 52 10.93 6.38 -3.13
CA THR A 52 12.29 6.28 -3.67
C THR A 52 12.97 7.63 -3.83
N THR A 53 12.18 8.69 -3.99
CA THR A 53 12.71 10.06 -4.18
C THR A 53 12.62 10.90 -2.91
N LEU A 54 12.27 10.31 -1.76
CA LEU A 54 12.34 11.01 -0.48
C LEU A 54 13.78 11.45 -0.21
N LYS A 55 13.92 12.45 0.67
CA LYS A 55 15.19 13.00 1.11
C LYS A 55 15.19 13.02 2.62
N ASP A 56 16.35 13.21 3.23
CA ASP A 56 16.48 13.21 4.69
C ASP A 56 15.58 14.30 5.32
N GLU A 57 15.49 15.49 4.71
CA GLU A 57 14.61 16.58 5.15
C GLU A 57 13.11 16.24 5.14
N HIS A 58 12.70 15.20 4.42
CA HIS A 58 11.30 14.77 4.35
C HIS A 58 10.89 13.83 5.49
N VAL A 59 11.84 13.36 6.29
CA VAL A 59 11.59 12.32 7.30
C VAL A 59 12.27 12.69 8.61
N ASP A 60 11.48 12.68 9.68
CA ASP A 60 11.97 12.83 11.05
C ASP A 60 11.77 11.53 11.81
N VAL A 61 12.81 11.04 12.47
CA VAL A 61 12.78 9.78 13.23
C VAL A 61 13.12 10.05 14.69
N THR A 62 12.15 9.82 15.57
CA THR A 62 12.32 9.93 17.02
C THR A 62 12.03 8.59 17.68
N GLY A 63 13.09 7.89 18.11
CA GLY A 63 12.99 6.56 18.71
C GLY A 63 12.44 5.52 17.74
N THR A 64 11.19 5.08 17.94
CA THR A 64 10.49 4.16 17.01
C THR A 64 9.47 4.87 16.14
N THR A 65 9.32 6.17 16.28
CA THR A 65 8.36 7.00 15.55
C THR A 65 9.04 7.57 14.31
N ILE A 66 8.37 7.47 13.18
CA ILE A 66 8.77 8.03 11.89
C ILE A 66 7.67 9.02 11.49
N ARG A 67 8.05 10.26 11.20
CA ARG A 67 7.17 11.28 10.64
C ARG A 67 7.62 11.58 9.22
N PHE A 68 6.70 11.47 8.27
CA PHE A 68 6.93 11.87 6.89
C PHE A 68 6.24 13.21 6.64
N GLN A 69 6.98 14.19 6.10
CA GLN A 69 6.47 15.49 5.71
C GLN A 69 7.06 15.94 4.36
N PHE A 70 6.25 15.90 3.30
CA PHE A 70 6.69 16.25 1.95
C PHE A 70 5.51 16.58 1.03
N ARG A 71 5.80 17.11 -0.17
CA ARG A 71 4.81 17.26 -1.25
C ARG A 71 4.91 16.09 -2.20
N GLY A 72 3.82 15.35 -2.38
CA GLY A 72 3.73 14.26 -3.35
C GLY A 72 3.12 14.69 -4.68
N LYS A 73 2.83 13.70 -5.53
CA LYS A 73 2.16 13.90 -6.84
C LYS A 73 1.00 14.90 -6.76
N SER A 74 0.96 15.83 -7.74
CA SER A 74 -0.03 16.91 -7.84
C SER A 74 0.00 17.89 -6.66
N GLY A 75 1.15 18.04 -5.99
CA GLY A 75 1.35 18.98 -4.89
C GLY A 75 0.67 18.59 -3.58
N LYS A 76 0.11 17.38 -3.47
CA LYS A 76 -0.57 16.90 -2.26
C LYS A 76 0.42 16.87 -1.09
N ALA A 77 0.11 17.60 -0.02
CA ALA A 77 0.89 17.54 1.21
C ALA A 77 0.68 16.19 1.91
N TRP A 78 1.79 15.54 2.25
CA TRP A 78 1.83 14.38 3.11
C TRP A 78 2.34 14.80 4.49
N ASN A 79 1.59 14.42 5.52
CA ASN A 79 1.99 14.53 6.92
C ASN A 79 1.42 13.32 7.65
N LEU A 80 2.24 12.29 7.82
CA LEU A 80 1.82 11.07 8.51
C LEU A 80 2.87 10.61 9.53
N LYS A 81 2.37 9.91 10.54
CA LYS A 81 3.17 9.32 11.60
C LYS A 81 3.00 7.80 11.55
N LEU A 82 4.12 7.09 11.58
CA LEU A 82 4.18 5.64 11.68
C LEU A 82 5.05 5.28 12.89
N SER A 83 4.68 4.24 13.63
CA SER A 83 5.53 3.69 14.69
C SER A 83 5.95 2.27 14.34
N ASP A 84 7.23 2.09 14.03
CA ASP A 84 7.83 0.80 13.72
C ASP A 84 9.33 0.83 14.01
N ARG A 85 9.75 0.08 15.04
CA ARG A 85 11.16 0.05 15.48
C ARG A 85 12.13 -0.40 14.39
N ARG A 86 11.73 -1.34 13.54
CA ARG A 86 12.62 -1.90 12.51
C ARG A 86 12.77 -0.92 11.36
N LEU A 87 11.66 -0.35 10.89
CA LEU A 87 11.69 0.64 9.81
C LEU A 87 12.41 1.92 10.27
N ALA A 88 12.18 2.38 11.50
CA ALA A 88 12.86 3.56 12.05
C ALA A 88 14.39 3.37 12.05
N ARG A 89 14.86 2.18 12.42
CA ARG A 89 16.30 1.85 12.36
C ARG A 89 16.84 1.89 10.93
N VAL A 90 16.17 1.24 9.98
CA VAL A 90 16.64 1.23 8.58
C VAL A 90 16.68 2.64 8.00
N ILE A 91 15.64 3.45 8.27
CA ILE A 91 15.58 4.83 7.81
C ILE A 91 16.72 5.66 8.41
N ASN A 92 16.99 5.54 9.71
CA ASN A 92 18.13 6.23 10.33
C ASN A 92 19.45 5.79 9.72
N ASP A 93 19.68 4.47 9.61
CA ASP A 93 20.90 3.93 9.03
C ASP A 93 21.11 4.46 7.59
N CYS A 94 20.04 4.62 6.80
CA CYS A 94 20.13 5.19 5.46
C CYS A 94 20.42 6.71 5.46
N ALA A 95 19.83 7.47 6.40
CA ALA A 95 20.02 8.92 6.52
C ALA A 95 21.44 9.31 6.98
N GLU A 96 22.18 8.39 7.60
CA GLU A 96 23.60 8.58 7.97
C GLU A 96 24.56 8.45 6.77
N ILE A 97 24.09 7.97 5.62
CA ILE A 97 24.89 7.85 4.40
C ILE A 97 24.73 9.14 3.60
N ASP A 98 25.83 9.75 3.17
CA ASP A 98 25.79 10.93 2.29
C ASP A 98 25.15 10.63 0.92
N GLY A 99 24.41 11.58 0.35
CA GLY A 99 23.80 11.45 -0.99
C GLY A 99 22.44 12.13 -1.10
N GLN A 100 21.81 12.03 -2.28
CA GLN A 100 20.65 12.85 -2.62
C GLN A 100 19.32 12.33 -2.08
N GLU A 101 19.09 11.02 -2.14
CA GLU A 101 17.80 10.39 -1.82
C GLU A 101 17.90 9.58 -0.54
N LEU A 102 16.83 9.51 0.25
CA LEU A 102 16.85 8.90 1.58
C LEU A 102 17.19 7.41 1.53
N PHE A 103 16.64 6.64 0.59
CA PHE A 103 16.82 5.19 0.58
C PHE A 103 18.01 4.77 -0.27
N LYS A 104 19.03 4.25 0.39
CA LYS A 104 20.28 3.80 -0.21
C LYS A 104 20.68 2.45 0.38
N TYR A 105 21.36 1.64 -0.41
CA TYR A 105 21.95 0.38 0.04
C TYR A 105 23.45 0.31 -0.30
N LEU A 106 24.17 -0.50 0.47
CA LEU A 106 25.56 -0.86 0.21
C LEU A 106 25.59 -2.08 -0.70
N HIS A 107 26.30 -1.94 -1.81
CA HIS A 107 26.58 -3.02 -2.75
C HIS A 107 27.78 -3.86 -2.25
N GLU A 108 27.98 -5.05 -2.82
CA GLU A 108 29.02 -6.00 -2.39
C GLU A 108 30.45 -5.46 -2.51
N ASP A 109 30.67 -4.52 -3.43
CA ASP A 109 31.94 -3.81 -3.64
C ASP A 109 32.15 -2.62 -2.70
N GLY A 110 31.21 -2.39 -1.77
CA GLY A 110 31.23 -1.27 -0.83
C GLY A 110 30.68 0.04 -1.41
N SER A 111 30.25 0.06 -2.67
CA SER A 111 29.64 1.25 -3.27
C SER A 111 28.23 1.50 -2.70
N VAL A 112 27.89 2.78 -2.53
CA VAL A 112 26.53 3.22 -2.17
C VAL A 112 25.69 3.33 -3.44
N ARG A 113 24.47 2.82 -3.41
CA ARG A 113 23.50 2.95 -4.50
C ARG A 113 22.15 3.44 -3.99
N ASP A 114 21.56 4.39 -4.71
CA ASP A 114 20.20 4.85 -4.48
C ASP A 114 19.19 3.76 -4.87
N VAL A 115 18.07 3.72 -4.16
CA VAL A 115 16.95 2.84 -4.48
C VAL A 115 16.07 3.49 -5.53
N THR A 116 15.94 2.86 -6.70
CA THR A 116 15.04 3.35 -7.75
C THR A 116 13.68 2.66 -7.72
N SER A 117 12.71 3.23 -8.43
CA SER A 117 11.41 2.58 -8.66
C SER A 117 11.54 1.26 -9.45
N GLY A 118 12.58 1.14 -10.28
CA GLY A 118 12.94 -0.08 -11.00
C GLY A 118 13.34 -1.20 -10.03
N ASP A 119 14.19 -0.88 -9.05
CA ASP A 119 14.64 -1.82 -8.03
C ASP A 119 13.48 -2.34 -7.19
N VAL A 120 12.56 -1.46 -6.78
CA VAL A 120 11.36 -1.86 -5.99
C VAL A 120 10.49 -2.84 -6.77
N ASN A 121 10.19 -2.55 -8.03
CA ASN A 121 9.36 -3.45 -8.84
C ASN A 121 10.10 -4.74 -9.20
N GLN A 122 11.42 -4.69 -9.38
CA GLN A 122 12.23 -5.89 -9.59
C GLN A 122 12.20 -6.79 -8.36
N TYR A 123 12.43 -6.24 -7.17
CA TYR A 123 12.34 -6.98 -5.92
C TYR A 123 10.95 -7.60 -5.70
N LEU A 124 9.88 -6.86 -6.01
CA LEU A 124 8.52 -7.43 -5.95
C LEU A 124 8.32 -8.62 -6.90
N ARG A 125 8.85 -8.56 -8.12
CA ARG A 125 8.82 -9.71 -9.04
C ARG A 125 9.63 -10.89 -8.51
N GLU A 126 10.83 -10.65 -7.98
CA GLU A 126 11.71 -11.66 -7.40
C GLU A 126 11.01 -12.44 -6.26
N ILE A 127 10.36 -11.73 -5.33
CA ILE A 127 9.76 -12.35 -4.15
C ILE A 127 8.35 -12.93 -4.39
N THR A 128 7.71 -12.57 -5.51
CA THR A 128 6.36 -13.06 -5.84
C THR A 128 6.36 -14.11 -6.95
N GLY A 129 7.40 -14.15 -7.79
CA GLY A 129 7.45 -15.00 -8.99
C GLY A 129 6.43 -14.62 -10.06
N GLY A 130 5.82 -13.44 -9.99
CA GLY A 130 4.77 -13.01 -10.91
C GLY A 130 4.81 -11.51 -11.24
N GLU A 131 3.82 -11.03 -11.98
CA GLU A 131 3.72 -9.64 -12.45
C GLU A 131 3.24 -8.65 -11.37
N PHE A 132 3.49 -8.93 -10.09
CA PHE A 132 3.06 -8.06 -9.01
C PHE A 132 3.95 -6.81 -8.93
N THR A 133 3.33 -5.63 -8.88
CA THR A 133 3.99 -4.33 -8.89
C THR A 133 3.62 -3.49 -7.68
N ALA A 134 4.33 -2.37 -7.49
CA ALA A 134 4.01 -1.41 -6.45
C ALA A 134 2.59 -0.81 -6.58
N LYS A 135 2.05 -0.74 -7.81
CA LYS A 135 0.69 -0.25 -8.05
C LYS A 135 -0.34 -1.19 -7.42
N ASP A 136 -0.07 -2.50 -7.41
CA ASP A 136 -1.02 -3.51 -6.96
C ASP A 136 -1.30 -3.45 -5.46
N PHE A 137 -0.33 -2.99 -4.65
CA PHE A 137 -0.60 -2.65 -3.23
C PHE A 137 -1.71 -1.62 -3.07
N ARG A 138 -1.69 -0.59 -3.92
CA ARG A 138 -2.68 0.49 -3.86
C ARG A 138 -4.04 0.03 -4.41
N THR A 139 -4.03 -0.86 -5.40
CA THR A 139 -5.26 -1.48 -5.92
C THR A 139 -5.90 -2.41 -4.89
N TRP A 140 -5.11 -3.26 -4.23
CA TRP A 140 -5.58 -4.11 -3.14
C TRP A 140 -6.15 -3.28 -2.00
N THR A 141 -5.39 -2.30 -1.51
CA THR A 141 -5.83 -1.44 -0.40
C THR A 141 -7.06 -0.62 -0.77
N GLY A 142 -7.11 -0.05 -1.98
CA GLY A 142 -8.27 0.69 -2.47
C GLY A 142 -9.53 -0.16 -2.50
N THR A 143 -9.40 -1.41 -2.95
CA THR A 143 -10.49 -2.38 -2.99
C THR A 143 -10.98 -2.76 -1.59
N VAL A 144 -10.06 -3.04 -0.66
CA VAL A 144 -10.42 -3.36 0.74
C VAL A 144 -11.10 -2.19 1.41
N LEU A 145 -10.54 -0.98 1.31
CA LEU A 145 -11.13 0.23 1.90
C LEU A 145 -12.51 0.55 1.31
N ALA A 146 -12.71 0.33 0.01
CA ALA A 146 -14.01 0.53 -0.62
C ALA A 146 -15.06 -0.46 -0.07
N ALA A 147 -14.72 -1.74 0.03
CA ALA A 147 -15.62 -2.75 0.57
C ALA A 147 -15.99 -2.46 2.04
N LEU A 148 -15.03 -2.01 2.85
CA LEU A 148 -15.29 -1.62 4.24
C LEU A 148 -16.17 -0.37 4.34
N ALA A 149 -15.88 0.67 3.57
CA ALA A 149 -16.69 1.89 3.57
C ALA A 149 -18.14 1.60 3.13
N LEU A 150 -18.33 0.71 2.15
CA LEU A 150 -19.65 0.27 1.71
C LEU A 150 -20.37 -0.58 2.75
N ARG A 151 -19.65 -1.36 3.55
CA ARG A 151 -20.22 -2.14 4.66
C ARG A 151 -20.86 -1.24 5.73
N GLU A 152 -20.29 -0.06 5.97
CA GLU A 152 -20.89 0.93 6.89
C GLU A 152 -22.22 1.51 6.35
N TYR A 153 -22.50 1.31 5.06
CA TYR A 153 -23.77 1.64 4.41
C TYR A 153 -24.58 0.38 4.08
N ALA A 154 -24.77 -0.51 5.05
CA ALA A 154 -25.42 -1.81 4.85
C ALA A 154 -26.91 -1.70 4.50
N GLU A 155 -27.59 -0.64 4.93
CA GLU A 155 -29.03 -0.45 4.76
C GLU A 155 -29.32 0.70 3.78
N TYR A 156 -30.12 0.40 2.76
CA TYR A 156 -30.60 1.37 1.77
C TYR A 156 -31.90 0.86 1.13
N ASP A 157 -32.82 1.77 0.85
CA ASP A 157 -34.17 1.44 0.37
C ASP A 157 -34.34 1.70 -1.14
N SER A 158 -33.28 2.13 -1.83
CA SER A 158 -33.33 2.39 -3.28
C SER A 158 -31.96 2.35 -3.95
N ASP A 159 -31.96 2.08 -5.26
CA ASP A 159 -30.79 2.18 -6.13
C ASP A 159 -30.16 3.58 -6.12
N ALA A 160 -30.97 4.63 -5.98
CA ALA A 160 -30.48 6.00 -5.91
C ALA A 160 -29.65 6.23 -4.63
N GLN A 161 -30.11 5.70 -3.51
CA GLN A 161 -29.39 5.74 -2.24
C GLN A 161 -28.12 4.89 -2.28
N ALA A 162 -28.19 3.67 -2.83
CA ALA A 162 -27.01 2.82 -3.03
C ALA A 162 -25.92 3.52 -3.88
N LYS A 163 -26.31 4.16 -4.99
CA LYS A 163 -25.39 4.94 -5.84
C LYS A 163 -24.73 6.08 -5.05
N LYS A 164 -25.50 6.79 -4.21
CA LYS A 164 -24.97 7.85 -3.34
C LYS A 164 -23.91 7.32 -2.36
N TYR A 165 -24.14 6.14 -1.77
CA TYR A 165 -23.19 5.49 -0.88
C TYR A 165 -21.94 5.00 -1.61
N VAL A 166 -22.07 4.49 -2.83
CA VAL A 166 -20.91 4.18 -3.69
C VAL A 166 -20.07 5.41 -3.95
N ILE A 167 -20.68 6.56 -4.28
CA ILE A 167 -19.95 7.81 -4.50
C ILE A 167 -19.20 8.22 -3.22
N ALA A 168 -19.88 8.20 -2.07
CA ALA A 168 -19.26 8.55 -0.79
C ALA A 168 -18.09 7.63 -0.42
N ALA A 169 -18.24 6.32 -0.63
CA ALA A 169 -17.18 5.35 -0.40
C ALA A 169 -15.97 5.59 -1.32
N ILE A 170 -16.21 5.76 -2.62
CA ILE A 170 -15.15 6.07 -3.60
C ILE A 170 -14.43 7.38 -3.26
N ASP A 171 -15.16 8.42 -2.86
CA ASP A 171 -14.59 9.71 -2.45
C ASP A 171 -13.68 9.56 -1.22
N SER A 172 -14.11 8.78 -0.23
CA SER A 172 -13.31 8.46 0.95
C SER A 172 -12.00 7.74 0.59
N VAL A 173 -12.09 6.69 -0.23
CA VAL A 173 -10.91 5.93 -0.69
C VAL A 173 -9.99 6.81 -1.55
N ALA A 174 -10.55 7.65 -2.41
CA ALA A 174 -9.80 8.56 -3.26
C ALA A 174 -8.97 9.56 -2.43
N LYS A 175 -9.54 10.10 -1.34
CA LYS A 175 -8.82 10.97 -0.40
C LYS A 175 -7.65 10.25 0.26
N ASN A 176 -7.88 9.04 0.77
CA ASN A 176 -6.84 8.20 1.39
C ASN A 176 -5.69 7.91 0.42
N LEU A 177 -6.01 7.48 -0.81
CA LEU A 177 -5.02 7.22 -1.84
C LEU A 177 -4.41 8.50 -2.45
N GLY A 178 -5.03 9.66 -2.28
CA GLY A 178 -4.62 10.90 -2.95
C GLY A 178 -4.79 10.82 -4.47
N ASN A 179 -5.94 10.33 -4.92
CA ASN A 179 -6.38 10.30 -6.32
C ASN A 179 -7.68 11.10 -6.47
N THR A 180 -8.10 11.41 -7.71
CA THR A 180 -9.47 11.87 -7.96
C THR A 180 -10.45 10.69 -7.82
N PRO A 181 -11.73 10.92 -7.50
CA PRO A 181 -12.75 9.87 -7.41
C PRO A 181 -12.85 9.02 -8.68
N ALA A 182 -12.83 9.67 -9.86
CA ALA A 182 -12.88 9.00 -11.15
C ALA A 182 -11.71 8.03 -11.36
N ILE A 183 -10.48 8.48 -11.05
CA ILE A 183 -9.28 7.64 -11.16
C ILE A 183 -9.28 6.53 -10.10
N CYS A 184 -9.73 6.83 -8.88
CA CYS A 184 -9.86 5.86 -7.80
C CYS A 184 -10.76 4.69 -8.22
N ARG A 185 -11.99 5.02 -8.66
CA ARG A 185 -12.97 4.03 -9.12
C ARG A 185 -12.47 3.22 -10.32
N LYS A 186 -11.84 3.87 -11.30
CA LYS A 186 -11.41 3.21 -12.53
C LYS A 186 -10.19 2.29 -12.33
N CYS A 187 -9.27 2.66 -11.44
CA CYS A 187 -7.93 2.05 -11.40
C CYS A 187 -7.56 1.37 -10.08
N TYR A 188 -8.26 1.64 -8.99
CA TYR A 188 -7.84 1.19 -7.64
C TYR A 188 -8.92 0.46 -6.85
N VAL A 189 -10.16 0.43 -7.35
CA VAL A 189 -11.25 -0.33 -6.74
C VAL A 189 -11.69 -1.41 -7.70
N HIS A 190 -11.68 -2.66 -7.24
CA HIS A 190 -12.14 -3.78 -8.06
C HIS A 190 -13.65 -3.61 -8.39
N PRO A 191 -14.06 -3.72 -9.66
CA PRO A 191 -15.44 -3.42 -10.07
C PRO A 191 -16.47 -4.32 -9.38
N GLU A 192 -16.14 -5.59 -9.12
CA GLU A 192 -17.03 -6.51 -8.40
C GLU A 192 -17.45 -6.01 -7.01
N VAL A 193 -16.62 -5.23 -6.31
CA VAL A 193 -17.02 -4.65 -5.01
C VAL A 193 -18.20 -3.69 -5.20
N VAL A 194 -18.15 -2.88 -6.25
CA VAL A 194 -19.21 -1.90 -6.54
C VAL A 194 -20.46 -2.61 -7.07
N SER A 195 -20.31 -3.53 -8.02
CA SER A 195 -21.43 -4.29 -8.59
C SER A 195 -22.17 -5.10 -7.52
N ALA A 196 -21.42 -5.80 -6.66
CA ALA A 196 -22.00 -6.60 -5.59
C ALA A 196 -22.63 -5.76 -4.47
N TYR A 197 -22.16 -4.53 -4.26
CA TYR A 197 -22.85 -3.63 -3.35
C TYR A 197 -24.19 -3.20 -3.94
N MET A 198 -24.22 -2.83 -5.23
CA MET A 198 -25.45 -2.43 -5.91
C MET A 198 -26.51 -3.54 -5.93
N ASP A 199 -26.13 -4.81 -6.07
CA ASP A 199 -27.04 -5.96 -6.03
C ASP A 199 -27.32 -6.51 -4.61
N GLY A 200 -26.72 -5.88 -3.57
CA GLY A 200 -26.86 -6.25 -2.16
C GLY A 200 -26.14 -7.53 -1.73
N SER A 201 -25.43 -8.21 -2.65
CA SER A 201 -24.71 -9.45 -2.33
C SER A 201 -23.42 -9.21 -1.55
N LEU A 202 -22.78 -8.04 -1.66
CA LEU A 202 -21.56 -7.70 -0.92
C LEU A 202 -21.79 -7.83 0.59
N ILE A 203 -22.83 -7.15 1.08
CA ILE A 203 -23.18 -7.12 2.51
C ILE A 203 -23.56 -8.52 3.00
N LYS A 204 -24.40 -9.23 2.23
CA LYS A 204 -24.83 -10.60 2.54
C LYS A 204 -23.64 -11.57 2.64
N GLN A 205 -22.67 -11.45 1.75
CA GLN A 205 -21.51 -12.34 1.70
C GLN A 205 -20.49 -12.01 2.79
N ILE A 206 -20.15 -10.73 2.99
CA ILE A 206 -19.22 -10.32 4.05
C ILE A 206 -19.76 -10.70 5.44
N ASN A 207 -21.06 -10.54 5.69
CA ASN A 207 -21.67 -10.95 6.96
C ASN A 207 -21.68 -12.48 7.16
N ARG A 208 -21.76 -13.26 6.07
CA ARG A 208 -21.78 -14.73 6.11
C ARG A 208 -20.38 -15.35 6.22
N GLU A 209 -19.34 -14.67 5.74
CA GLU A 209 -17.98 -15.20 5.63
C GLU A 209 -17.09 -14.95 6.85
N ILE A 210 -17.66 -14.52 7.99
CA ILE A 210 -17.01 -14.62 9.30
C ILE A 210 -16.98 -16.11 9.72
N ASN A 211 -16.22 -16.93 8.98
CA ASN A 211 -15.98 -18.33 9.29
C ASN A 211 -14.51 -18.54 9.62
N ILE A 212 -14.28 -19.09 10.81
CA ILE A 212 -12.99 -19.35 11.48
C ILE A 212 -11.98 -20.09 10.58
N THR A 213 -12.46 -20.85 9.58
CA THR A 213 -11.64 -21.62 8.63
C THR A 213 -10.78 -20.75 7.71
N LEU A 214 -11.25 -19.57 7.30
CA LEU A 214 -10.48 -18.66 6.44
C LEU A 214 -9.38 -17.94 7.20
N ALA A 215 -9.61 -17.59 8.47
CA ALA A 215 -8.62 -16.94 9.32
C ALA A 215 -7.36 -17.78 9.49
N ARG A 216 -7.50 -19.11 9.67
CA ARG A 216 -6.36 -20.05 9.77
C ARG A 216 -5.59 -20.21 8.46
N LYS A 217 -6.24 -20.05 7.30
CA LYS A 217 -5.58 -20.16 5.98
C LYS A 217 -4.82 -18.89 5.59
N TYR A 218 -5.15 -17.75 6.21
CA TYR A 218 -4.60 -16.44 5.89
C TYR A 218 -4.17 -15.67 7.14
N GLU A 219 -3.48 -16.31 8.09
CA GLU A 219 -3.07 -15.73 9.39
C GLU A 219 -2.24 -14.45 9.29
N HIS A 220 -1.75 -14.10 8.11
CA HIS A 220 -0.98 -12.89 7.84
C HIS A 220 -1.79 -11.77 7.19
N LEU A 221 -3.10 -11.93 7.01
CA LEU A 221 -4.03 -10.89 6.54
C LEU A 221 -4.84 -10.34 7.72
N THR A 222 -5.27 -9.09 7.63
CA THR A 222 -6.25 -8.56 8.59
C THR A 222 -7.61 -9.22 8.39
N PRO A 223 -8.50 -9.22 9.41
CA PRO A 223 -9.85 -9.74 9.25
C PRO A 223 -10.60 -9.12 8.05
N GLU A 224 -10.41 -7.83 7.81
CA GLU A 224 -10.99 -7.11 6.68
C GLU A 224 -10.44 -7.61 5.34
N GLU A 225 -9.12 -7.79 5.25
CA GLU A 225 -8.48 -8.34 4.06
C GLU A 225 -8.95 -9.77 3.77
N ILE A 226 -9.17 -10.59 4.81
CA ILE A 226 -9.68 -11.95 4.67
C ILE A 226 -11.10 -11.94 4.10
N LEU A 227 -11.97 -11.10 4.65
CA LEU A 227 -13.36 -10.98 4.20
C LEU A 227 -13.43 -10.55 2.73
N VAL A 228 -12.67 -9.54 2.35
CA VAL A 228 -12.67 -9.04 0.97
C VAL A 228 -12.03 -10.04 0.01
N LEU A 229 -10.98 -10.74 0.43
CA LEU A 229 -10.35 -11.79 -0.38
C LEU A 229 -11.30 -12.96 -0.64
N ALA A 230 -12.00 -13.41 0.40
CA ALA A 230 -12.93 -14.53 0.30
C ALA A 230 -14.12 -14.19 -0.60
N PHE A 231 -14.68 -12.99 -0.42
CA PHE A 231 -15.70 -12.41 -1.30
C PHE A 231 -15.25 -12.41 -2.77
N LEU A 232 -14.07 -11.85 -3.08
CA LEU A 232 -13.58 -11.75 -4.45
C LEU A 232 -13.29 -13.14 -5.05
N LYS A 233 -12.68 -14.05 -4.30
CA LYS A 233 -12.42 -15.43 -4.79
C LYS A 233 -13.72 -16.14 -5.15
N LYS A 234 -14.76 -15.99 -4.33
CA LYS A 234 -16.06 -16.60 -4.61
C LYS A 234 -16.69 -16.05 -5.88
N ARG A 235 -16.65 -14.73 -6.09
CA ARG A 235 -17.24 -14.11 -7.28
C ARG A 235 -16.46 -14.41 -8.55
N LEU A 236 -15.13 -14.35 -8.50
CA LEU A 236 -14.28 -14.60 -9.67
C LEU A 236 -14.21 -16.08 -10.09
N ASN A 237 -14.49 -17.01 -9.17
CA ASN A 237 -14.58 -18.44 -9.50
C ASN A 237 -16.01 -18.88 -9.90
N ALA A 238 -17.00 -18.00 -9.75
CA ALA A 238 -18.40 -18.28 -10.08
C ALA A 238 -18.83 -17.76 -11.47
N GLY A 239 -17.96 -17.01 -12.13
CA GLY A 239 -18.11 -16.59 -13.54
C GLY A 239 -17.20 -17.40 -14.44
#